data_AF-A0A7V3KMT1-F1
#
_entry.id   AF-A0A7V3KMT1-F1
#
_cell.length_a   1.000
_cell.length_b   1.000
_cell.length_c   1.000
_cell.angle_alpha   90.00
_cell.angle_beta   90.00
_cell.angle_gamma   90.00
#
_symmetry.space_group_name_H-M   'P 1'
#
loop_
_entity.id
_entity.type
_entity.pdbx_description
1 polymer ?
#
loop_
_entity_poly.entity_id
_entity_poly.type
_entity_poly.pdbx_seq_one_letter_code
_entity_poly.pdbx_strand_id
1 'polypeptide(L)'
;MAEKIISYLSNVISSKELIVFIVSMLPVVELRGAIPLAVFQYQFPLYKAFALSAIGNILITVPLVFLIDFAEKHFRRFAFLSRLLDKVLARAKKHKGYVEKYEFLGLFIFVAIPLPGTGAWTG
;
A
#
# COMPACT_ATOMS: atom_id res chain seq x y z
N MET A 1 -5.92 -12.76 -9.74
CA MET A 1 -6.59 -11.43 -9.81
C MET A 1 -5.69 -10.40 -10.48
N ALA A 2 -4.46 -10.20 -10.02
CA ALA A 2 -3.49 -9.28 -10.62
C ALA A 2 -3.27 -9.48 -12.12
N GLU A 3 -3.12 -10.72 -12.60
CA GLU A 3 -2.96 -11.02 -14.03
C GLU A 3 -4.14 -10.58 -14.89
N LYS A 4 -5.38 -10.69 -14.37
CA LYS A 4 -6.57 -10.21 -15.09
C LYS A 4 -6.57 -8.68 -15.21
N ILE A 5 -6.13 -7.99 -14.16
CA ILE A 5 -5.99 -6.53 -14.15
C ILE A 5 -4.91 -6.12 -15.16
N ILE A 6 -3.75 -6.77 -15.14
CA ILE A 6 -2.65 -6.48 -16.05
C ILE A 6 -3.06 -6.72 -17.51
N SER A 7 -3.75 -7.84 -17.79
CA SER A 7 -4.27 -8.15 -19.13
C SER A 7 -5.30 -7.12 -19.60
N TYR A 8 -6.17 -6.65 -18.70
CA TYR A 8 -7.11 -5.58 -19.03
C TYR A 8 -6.37 -4.25 -19.32
N LEU A 9 -5.41 -3.87 -18.48
CA LEU A 9 -4.62 -2.66 -18.65
C LEU A 9 -3.80 -2.70 -19.95
N SER A 10 -3.22 -3.85 -20.32
CA SER A 10 -2.47 -3.99 -21.57
C SER A 10 -3.35 -3.88 -22.82
N ASN A 11 -4.64 -4.18 -22.72
CA ASN A 11 -5.58 -4.00 -23.82
C ASN A 11 -6.03 -2.53 -23.99
N VAL A 12 -5.94 -1.74 -22.91
CA VAL A 12 -6.39 -0.34 -22.89
C VAL A 12 -5.23 0.65 -23.05
N ILE A 13 -4.04 0.31 -22.57
CA ILE A 13 -2.87 1.19 -22.48
C ILE A 13 -1.71 0.59 -23.30
N SER A 14 -1.21 1.35 -24.27
CA SER A 14 -0.12 0.90 -25.14
C SER A 14 1.28 1.06 -24.54
N SER A 15 1.48 1.98 -23.57
CA SER A 15 2.79 2.19 -22.92
C SER A 15 2.98 1.27 -21.71
N LYS A 16 4.06 0.47 -21.76
CA LYS A 16 4.47 -0.42 -20.68
C LYS A 16 4.85 0.34 -19.41
N GLU A 17 5.44 1.54 -19.56
CA GLU A 17 5.79 2.41 -18.44
C GLU A 17 4.56 2.84 -17.64
N LEU A 18 3.49 3.24 -18.34
CA LEU A 18 2.23 3.63 -17.71
C LEU A 18 1.57 2.45 -17.00
N ILE A 19 1.65 1.24 -17.55
CA ILE A 19 1.14 0.03 -16.89
C ILE A 19 1.88 -0.19 -15.57
N VAL A 20 3.22 -0.16 -15.56
CA VAL A 20 4.02 -0.32 -14.33
C VAL A 20 3.67 0.74 -13.29
N PHE A 21 3.52 1.99 -13.74
CA PHE A 21 3.16 3.12 -12.89
C PHE A 21 1.77 2.98 -12.25
N ILE A 22 0.76 2.58 -13.02
CA ILE A 22 -0.61 2.38 -12.50
C ILE A 22 -0.68 1.14 -11.61
N VAL A 23 -0.02 0.05 -12.00
CA VAL A 23 0.01 -1.18 -11.21
C VAL A 23 0.67 -0.94 -9.85
N SER A 24 1.70 -0.11 -9.76
CA SER A 24 2.34 0.23 -8.48
C SER A 24 1.46 1.07 -7.54
N MET A 25 0.43 1.73 -8.08
CA MET A 25 -0.58 2.46 -7.29
C MET A 25 -1.67 1.57 -6.72
N LEU A 26 -1.84 0.36 -7.24
CA LEU A 26 -2.93 -0.52 -6.81
C LEU A 26 -2.58 -1.16 -5.46
N PRO A 27 -3.51 -1.14 -4.48
CA PRO A 27 -3.26 -1.63 -3.12
C PRO A 27 -2.93 -3.12 -3.05
N VAL A 28 -3.38 -3.91 -4.03
CA VAL A 28 -3.18 -5.36 -4.02
C VAL A 28 -1.79 -5.77 -4.54
N VAL A 29 -1.19 -4.96 -5.41
CA VAL A 29 0.01 -5.32 -6.17
C VAL A 29 1.23 -4.52 -5.69
N GLU A 30 1.06 -3.22 -5.48
CA GLU A 30 2.08 -2.30 -4.98
C GLU A 30 3.42 -2.37 -5.74
N LEU A 31 4.53 -1.92 -5.11
CA LEU A 31 5.89 -2.08 -5.66
C LEU A 31 6.27 -3.56 -5.80
N ARG A 32 5.78 -4.41 -4.90
CA ARG A 32 6.17 -5.82 -4.82
C ARG A 32 5.78 -6.60 -6.06
N GLY A 33 4.67 -6.25 -6.71
CA GLY A 33 4.30 -6.82 -8.00
C GLY A 33 4.69 -5.95 -9.20
N ALA A 34 4.72 -4.62 -9.07
CA ALA A 34 5.09 -3.73 -10.17
C ALA A 34 6.57 -3.89 -10.60
N ILE A 35 7.49 -4.08 -9.64
CA ILE A 35 8.92 -4.28 -9.96
C ILE A 35 9.15 -5.62 -10.68
N PRO A 36 8.68 -6.78 -10.19
CA PRO A 36 8.78 -8.04 -10.93
C PRO A 36 8.11 -7.99 -12.30
N LEU A 37 6.95 -7.33 -12.43
CA LEU A 37 6.29 -7.13 -13.73
C LEU A 37 7.21 -6.36 -14.70
N ALA A 38 7.78 -5.25 -14.26
CA ALA A 38 8.65 -4.41 -15.07
C ALA A 38 9.95 -5.14 -15.49
N VAL A 39 10.55 -5.88 -14.56
CA VAL A 39 11.84 -6.56 -14.78
C VAL A 39 11.66 -7.85 -15.58
N PHE A 40 10.76 -8.74 -15.17
CA PHE A 40 10.64 -10.06 -15.78
C PHE A 40 9.76 -10.06 -17.04
N GLN A 41 8.67 -9.28 -17.08
CA GLN A 41 7.77 -9.29 -18.23
C GLN A 41 8.13 -8.21 -19.25
N TYR A 42 8.48 -7.00 -18.79
CA TYR A 42 8.79 -5.89 -19.70
C TYR A 42 10.29 -5.67 -19.95
N GLN A 43 11.15 -6.44 -19.27
CA GLN A 43 12.61 -6.41 -19.46
C GLN A 43 13.21 -5.01 -19.24
N PHE A 44 12.62 -4.23 -18.34
CA PHE A 44 13.14 -2.92 -17.97
C PHE A 44 14.38 -3.08 -17.08
N PRO A 45 15.37 -2.19 -17.23
CA PRO A 45 16.49 -2.17 -16.31
C PRO A 45 16.01 -1.78 -14.91
N LEU A 46 16.65 -2.33 -13.88
CA LEU A 46 16.21 -2.24 -12.48
C LEU A 46 15.98 -0.80 -12.01
N TYR A 47 16.87 0.13 -12.39
CA TYR A 47 16.74 1.54 -12.01
C TYR A 47 15.45 2.16 -12.56
N LYS A 48 15.05 1.83 -13.80
CA LYS A 48 13.83 2.34 -14.43
C LYS A 48 12.59 1.71 -13.80
N ALA A 49 12.63 0.39 -13.58
CA ALA A 49 11.56 -0.33 -12.90
C ALA A 49 11.30 0.23 -11.49
N PHE A 50 12.36 0.45 -10.72
CA PHE A 50 12.29 1.03 -9.39
C PHE A 50 11.75 2.46 -9.43
N ALA A 51 12.31 3.34 -10.27
CA ALA A 51 11.89 4.73 -10.35
C ALA A 51 10.39 4.87 -10.68
N LEU A 52 9.91 4.17 -11.72
CA LEU A 52 8.50 4.21 -12.10
C LEU A 52 7.59 3.66 -11.00
N SER A 53 7.96 2.52 -10.40
CA SER A 53 7.14 1.89 -9.37
C SER A 53 7.08 2.74 -8.10
N ALA A 54 8.22 3.32 -7.68
CA ALA A 54 8.32 4.16 -6.50
C ALA A 54 7.55 5.47 -6.67
N ILE A 55 7.71 6.16 -7.82
CA ILE A 55 6.98 7.41 -8.09
C ILE A 55 5.47 7.13 -8.09
N GLY A 56 5.02 6.05 -8.75
CA GLY A 56 3.61 5.69 -8.77
C GLY A 56 3.04 5.46 -7.36
N ASN A 57 3.70 4.65 -6.53
CA ASN A 57 3.23 4.40 -5.16
C ASN A 57 3.23 5.67 -4.29
N ILE A 58 4.31 6.46 -4.32
CA ILE A 58 4.39 7.70 -3.53
C ILE A 58 3.26 8.66 -3.94
N LEU A 59 2.98 8.77 -5.24
CA LEU A 59 1.93 9.65 -5.77
C LEU A 59 0.54 9.28 -5.23
N ILE A 60 0.23 8.00 -5.04
CA ILE A 60 -1.07 7.60 -4.48
C ILE A 60 -1.08 7.62 -2.94
N THR A 61 0.04 7.26 -2.30
CA THR A 61 0.15 7.15 -0.84
C THR A 61 0.10 8.51 -0.16
N VAL A 62 0.84 9.51 -0.66
CA VAL A 62 0.92 10.83 -0.02
C VAL A 62 -0.45 11.52 0.06
N PRO A 63 -1.22 11.68 -1.04
CA PRO A 63 -2.55 12.27 -0.98
C PRO A 63 -3.52 11.46 -0.12
N LEU A 64 -3.40 10.13 -0.09
CA LEU A 64 -4.28 9.29 0.70
C LEU A 64 -4.10 9.54 2.21
N VAL A 65 -2.86 9.66 2.68
CA VAL A 65 -2.59 9.99 4.10
C VAL A 65 -3.24 11.32 4.47
N PHE A 66 -3.05 12.35 3.64
CA PHE A 66 -3.69 13.66 3.87
C PHE A 66 -5.22 13.58 3.83
N LEU A 67 -5.78 12.76 2.94
CA LEU A 67 -7.23 12.55 2.85
C LEU A 67 -7.78 11.86 4.12
N ILE A 68 -7.06 10.89 4.66
CA ILE A 68 -7.43 10.22 5.92
C ILE A 68 -7.42 11.21 7.08
N ASP A 69 -6.38 12.04 7.21
CA ASP A 69 -6.29 13.07 8.25
C ASP A 69 -7.43 14.10 8.13
N PHE A 70 -7.75 14.50 6.89
CA PHE A 70 -8.87 15.39 6.62
C PHE A 70 -10.21 14.74 6.97
N ALA A 71 -10.40 13.48 6.59
CA ALA A 71 -11.60 12.71 6.89
C ALA A 71 -11.80 12.55 8.39
N GLU A 72 -10.74 12.25 9.16
CA GLU A 72 -10.82 12.15 10.62
C GLU A 72 -11.33 13.46 11.23
N LYS A 73 -10.75 14.61 10.85
CA LYS A 73 -11.17 15.92 11.33
C LYS A 73 -12.63 16.21 11.00
N HIS A 74 -13.11 15.79 9.82
CA HIS A 74 -14.49 15.99 9.42
C HIS A 74 -15.45 15.06 10.17
N PHE A 75 -15.08 13.79 10.32
CA PHE A 75 -15.86 12.77 11.02
C PHE A 75 -16.04 13.07 12.51
N ARG A 76 -15.06 13.73 13.15
CA ARG A 76 -15.20 14.20 14.53
C ARG A 76 -16.36 15.18 14.76
N ARG A 77 -16.89 15.81 13.71
CA ARG A 77 -18.07 16.70 13.79
C ARG A 77 -19.37 15.94 14.07
N PHE A 78 -19.44 14.65 13.76
CA PHE A 78 -20.62 13.82 13.98
C PHE A 78 -20.47 13.01 15.27
N ALA A 79 -21.38 13.22 16.23
CA ALA A 79 -21.31 12.62 17.56
C ALA A 79 -21.30 11.07 17.57
N PHE A 80 -21.92 10.42 16.58
CA PHE A 80 -21.85 8.97 16.42
C PHE A 80 -20.46 8.51 15.96
N LEU A 81 -19.90 9.21 14.97
CA LEU A 81 -18.64 8.83 14.32
C LEU A 81 -17.43 9.16 15.22
N SER A 82 -17.48 10.25 15.98
CA SER A 82 -16.48 10.56 17.01
C SER A 82 -16.39 9.46 18.08
N ARG A 83 -17.53 8.98 18.59
CA ARG A 83 -17.58 7.87 19.56
C ARG A 83 -17.01 6.57 18.98
N LEU A 84 -17.21 6.31 17.69
CA LEU A 84 -16.60 5.15 17.02
C LEU A 84 -15.08 5.31 16.91
N LEU A 85 -14.60 6.48 16.45
CA LEU A 85 -13.16 6.78 16.37
C LEU A 85 -12.48 6.67 17.74
N ASP A 86 -13.09 7.22 18.79
CA ASP A 86 -12.54 7.15 20.14
C ASP A 86 -12.48 5.71 20.68
N LYS A 87 -13.48 4.87 20.35
CA LYS A 87 -13.44 3.42 20.67
C LYS A 87 -12.29 2.71 19.96
N VAL A 88 -12.05 3.00 18.68
CA VAL A 88 -10.94 2.42 17.91
C VAL A 88 -9.60 2.88 18.50
N LEU A 89 -9.45 4.17 18.78
CA LEU A 89 -8.23 4.73 19.39
C LEU A 89 -7.97 4.19 20.79
N ALA A 90 -9.00 4.02 21.62
CA ALA A 90 -8.88 3.42 22.95
C ALA A 90 -8.37 1.97 22.87
N ARG A 91 -8.87 1.19 21.90
CA ARG A 91 -8.39 -0.18 21.65
C ARG A 91 -6.93 -0.20 21.18
N ALA A 92 -6.56 0.71 20.29
CA ALA A 92 -5.18 0.85 19.82
C ALA A 92 -4.22 1.20 20.97
N LYS A 93 -4.59 2.18 21.81
CA LYS A 93 -3.79 2.58 23.00
C LYS A 93 -3.60 1.44 24.00
N LYS A 94 -4.62 0.58 24.20
CA LYS A 94 -4.53 -0.55 25.13
C LYS A 94 -3.40 -1.54 24.77
N HIS A 95 -3.13 -1.72 23.49
CA HIS A 95 -2.13 -2.69 23.01
C HIS A 95 -0.78 -2.04 22.69
N LYS A 96 -0.71 -0.70 22.68
CA LYS A 96 0.49 0.07 22.32
C LYS A 96 1.75 -0.39 23.06
N GLY A 97 1.67 -0.59 24.38
CA GLY A 97 2.85 -0.99 25.17
C GLY A 97 3.40 -2.38 24.82
N TYR A 98 2.53 -3.32 24.42
CA TYR A 98 2.98 -4.63 23.91
C TYR A 98 3.58 -4.49 22.51
N VAL A 99 2.94 -3.69 21.64
CA VAL A 99 3.44 -3.45 20.28
C VAL A 99 4.83 -2.82 20.32
N GLU A 100 5.04 -1.77 21.12
CA GLU A 100 6.36 -1.12 21.26
C GLU A 100 7.41 -2.06 21.85
N LYS A 101 7.05 -2.86 22.86
CA LYS A 101 7.99 -3.81 23.49
C LYS A 101 8.46 -4.91 22.54
N TYR A 102 7.57 -5.39 21.66
CA TYR A 102 7.85 -6.50 20.74
C TYR A 102 8.01 -6.04 19.29
N GLU A 103 8.12 -4.73 19.02
CA GLU A 103 8.17 -4.16 17.68
C GLU A 103 9.29 -4.79 16.86
N PHE A 104 10.51 -4.81 17.39
CA PHE A 104 11.67 -5.37 16.71
C PHE A 104 11.50 -6.86 16.41
N LEU A 105 11.10 -7.66 17.40
CA LEU A 105 10.96 -9.11 17.23
C LEU A 105 9.79 -9.46 16.30
N GLY A 106 8.67 -8.75 16.43
CA GLY A 106 7.50 -8.90 15.58
C GLY A 106 7.80 -8.54 14.13
N LEU A 107 8.47 -7.40 13.89
CA LEU A 107 8.90 -7.00 12.56
C LEU A 107 9.91 -7.98 11.96
N PHE A 108 10.87 -8.45 12.75
CA PHE A 108 11.84 -9.44 12.30
C PHE A 108 11.15 -10.72 11.81
N ILE A 109 10.24 -11.28 12.60
CA ILE A 109 9.51 -12.50 12.23
C ILE A 109 8.61 -12.24 11.02
N PHE A 110 7.93 -11.09 10.97
CA PHE A 110 7.04 -10.70 9.87
C PHE A 110 7.77 -10.55 8.53
N VAL A 111 8.99 -10.01 8.54
CA VAL A 111 9.81 -9.87 7.34
C VAL A 111 10.47 -11.20 6.97
N ALA A 112 10.91 -11.98 7.97
CA ALA A 112 11.59 -13.26 7.74
C ALA A 112 10.64 -14.34 7.19
N ILE A 113 9.35 -14.32 7.57
CA ILE A 113 8.35 -15.27 7.08
C ILE A 113 7.53 -14.60 5.98
N PRO A 114 7.69 -15.01 4.70
CA PRO A 114 6.96 -14.40 3.59
C PRO A 114 5.49 -14.83 3.60
N LEU A 115 4.66 -14.12 4.38
CA LEU A 115 3.22 -14.34 4.41
C LEU A 115 2.55 -13.72 3.17
N PRO A 116 1.62 -14.42 2.50
CA PRO A 116 0.89 -13.85 1.36
C PRO A 116 0.00 -12.70 1.84
N GLY A 117 0.02 -11.57 1.12
CA GLY A 117 -0.82 -10.40 1.42
C GLY A 117 -0.23 -9.42 2.44
N THR A 118 1.05 -9.51 2.76
CA THR A 118 1.75 -8.58 3.69
C THR A 118 2.25 -7.31 3.00
N GLY A 119 1.36 -6.61 2.29
CA GLY A 119 1.67 -5.33 1.63
C GLY A 119 1.50 -4.12 2.55
N ALA A 120 2.03 -2.96 2.14
CA ALA A 120 1.83 -1.71 2.88
C ALA A 120 0.36 -1.25 2.89
N TRP A 121 -0.43 -1.72 1.93
CA TRP A 121 -1.85 -1.42 1.76
C TRP A 121 -2.78 -2.55 2.23
N THR A 122 -2.25 -3.77 2.34
CA THR A 122 -3.04 -4.98 2.63
C THR A 122 -2.74 -5.61 3.99
N GLY A 123 -1.67 -5.16 4.66
CA GLY A 123 -1.24 -5.60 5.99
C GLY A 123 -1.85 -4.84 7.16
#